data_AF-A0A4R5EKA0-F1
#
_entry.id   AF-A0A4R5EKA0-F1
#
_cell.length_a   1.000
_cell.length_b   1.000
_cell.length_c   1.000
_cell.angle_alpha   90.00
_cell.angle_beta   90.00
_cell.angle_gamma   90.00
#
_symmetry.space_group_name_H-M   'P 1'
#
loop_
_entity.id
_entity.type
_entity.pdbx_description
1 polymer ?
#
loop_
_entity_poly.entity_id
_entity_poly.type
_entity_poly.pdbx_seq_one_letter_code
_entity_poly.pdbx_strand_id
1 'polypeptide(L)'
;MAAATYVCSIVHVASRLGEDPGLLEAIVSNDDNLSYGNIVSVRIGPDEYITALTDDGIDELRDILEPARVSDETWHNFLHDFVDEPEIITRVKDQPLR
;
A
#
# COMPACT_ATOMS: atom_id res chain seq x y z
N MET A 1 -2.73 22.97 16.88
CA MET A 1 -1.97 23.68 15.84
C MET A 1 -2.34 23.02 14.53
N ALA A 2 -2.80 23.77 13.52
CA ALA A 2 -3.03 23.17 12.20
C ALA A 2 -1.65 22.90 11.59
N ALA A 3 -1.33 21.62 11.39
CA ALA A 3 -0.14 21.20 10.65
C ALA A 3 -0.54 21.00 9.18
N ALA A 4 0.36 21.29 8.26
CA ALA A 4 0.18 20.87 6.88
C ALA A 4 0.34 19.35 6.83
N THR A 5 -0.63 18.66 6.23
CA THR A 5 -0.53 17.22 5.93
C THR A 5 -0.10 17.06 4.48
N TYR A 6 1.00 16.37 4.27
CA TYR A 6 1.43 15.97 2.93
C TYR A 6 0.83 14.62 2.58
N VAL A 7 0.57 14.42 1.29
CA VAL A 7 0.13 13.14 0.74
C VAL A 7 1.00 12.77 -0.45
N CYS A 8 1.27 11.48 -0.61
CA CYS A 8 2.10 10.94 -1.69
C CYS A 8 1.28 9.95 -2.52
N SER A 9 1.40 10.00 -3.84
CA SER A 9 0.76 9.01 -4.72
C SER A 9 1.29 7.60 -4.44
N ILE A 10 0.46 6.58 -4.65
CA ILE A 10 0.87 5.17 -4.48
C ILE A 10 2.13 4.84 -5.27
N VAL A 11 2.25 5.33 -6.51
CA VAL A 11 3.46 5.13 -7.33
C VAL A 11 4.71 5.68 -6.65
N HIS A 12 4.62 6.84 -6.00
CA HIS A 12 5.75 7.41 -5.27
C HIS A 12 6.09 6.59 -4.02
N VAL A 13 5.08 6.16 -3.26
CA VAL A 13 5.25 5.32 -2.07
C VAL A 13 5.87 3.98 -2.43
N ALA A 14 5.38 3.30 -3.48
CA ALA A 14 5.90 2.04 -3.98
C ALA A 14 7.38 2.16 -4.35
N SER A 15 7.75 3.22 -5.08
CA SER A 15 9.16 3.48 -5.41
C SER A 15 10.02 3.69 -4.17
N ARG A 16 9.50 4.36 -3.13
CA ARG A 16 10.23 4.62 -1.87
C ARG A 16 10.40 3.35 -1.04
N LEU A 17 9.36 2.52 -1.02
CA LEU A 17 9.35 1.24 -0.30
C LEU A 17 9.94 0.09 -1.12
N GLY A 18 10.33 0.28 -2.37
CA GLY A 18 10.81 -0.81 -3.23
C GLY A 18 9.76 -1.90 -3.47
N GLU A 19 8.48 -1.52 -3.44
CA GLU A 19 7.35 -2.41 -3.61
C GLU A 19 6.73 -2.26 -5.01
N ASP A 20 5.92 -3.25 -5.38
CA ASP A 20 5.12 -3.15 -6.59
C ASP A 20 3.94 -2.17 -6.37
N PRO A 21 3.69 -1.21 -7.28
CA PRO A 21 2.60 -0.26 -7.10
C PRO A 21 1.22 -0.90 -7.01
N GLY A 22 0.96 -1.96 -7.78
CA GLY A 22 -0.33 -2.64 -7.75
C GLY A 22 -0.54 -3.50 -6.50
N LEU A 23 0.53 -3.97 -5.85
CA LEU A 23 0.43 -4.52 -4.49
C LEU A 23 -0.10 -3.46 -3.53
N LEU A 24 0.48 -2.26 -3.55
CA LEU A 24 0.04 -1.19 -2.66
C LEU A 24 -1.39 -0.74 -2.99
N GLU A 25 -1.75 -0.63 -4.27
CA GLU A 25 -3.14 -0.34 -4.67
C GLU A 25 -4.12 -1.41 -4.18
N ALA A 26 -3.76 -2.69 -4.30
CA ALA A 26 -4.62 -3.77 -3.84
C ALA A 26 -4.82 -3.73 -2.31
N ILE A 27 -3.76 -3.49 -1.53
CA ILE A 27 -3.87 -3.34 -0.07
C ILE A 27 -4.80 -2.18 0.29
N VAL A 28 -4.64 -1.00 -0.31
CA VAL A 28 -5.42 0.20 0.06
C VAL A 28 -6.79 0.24 -0.61
N SER A 29 -7.12 -0.74 -1.46
CA SER A 29 -8.46 -0.90 -2.04
C SER A 29 -9.49 -1.30 -0.98
N ASN A 30 -9.04 -1.95 0.09
CA ASN A 30 -9.78 -2.13 1.33
C ASN A 30 -9.39 -1.01 2.31
N ASP A 31 -10.32 -0.10 2.59
CA ASP A 31 -10.10 1.05 3.45
C ASP A 31 -9.91 0.68 4.93
N ASP A 32 -10.35 -0.50 5.36
CA ASP A 32 -10.13 -1.02 6.70
C ASP A 32 -8.69 -1.49 6.95
N ASN A 33 -7.86 -1.60 5.91
CA ASN A 33 -6.46 -2.03 6.05
C ASN A 33 -5.56 -0.96 6.69
N LEU A 34 -5.97 0.32 6.66
CA LEU A 34 -5.24 1.44 7.26
C LEU A 34 -6.16 2.28 8.16
N SER A 35 -5.58 3.06 9.06
CA SER A 35 -6.37 3.95 9.92
C SER A 35 -7.12 5.00 9.10
N TYR A 36 -8.27 5.41 9.63
CA TYR A 36 -9.12 6.41 8.98
C TYR A 36 -8.36 7.71 8.67
N GLY A 37 -8.48 8.16 7.42
CA GLY A 37 -7.84 9.39 6.93
C GLY A 37 -6.45 9.19 6.33
N ASN A 38 -5.90 7.98 6.36
CA ASN A 38 -4.59 7.67 5.78
C ASN A 38 -4.64 7.37 4.28
N ILE A 39 -5.78 6.90 3.78
CA ILE A 39 -6.03 6.71 2.34
C ILE A 39 -6.80 7.92 1.82
N VAL A 40 -6.21 8.62 0.84
CA VAL A 40 -6.73 9.87 0.30
C VAL A 40 -6.97 9.73 -1.20
N SER A 41 -8.20 9.98 -1.63
CA SER A 41 -8.53 10.10 -3.05
C SER A 41 -8.27 11.52 -3.53
N VAL A 42 -7.36 11.68 -4.49
CA VAL A 42 -6.99 12.97 -5.07
C VAL A 42 -7.57 13.07 -6.46
N ARG A 43 -8.49 14.02 -6.66
CA ARG A 43 -9.05 14.32 -7.98
C ARG A 43 -8.02 15.05 -8.84
N ILE A 44 -7.65 14.45 -9.97
CA ILE A 44 -6.72 15.04 -10.95
C ILE A 44 -7.42 15.47 -12.25
N GLY A 45 -8.69 15.10 -12.43
CA GLY A 45 -9.51 15.48 -13.58
C GLY A 45 -11.02 15.40 -13.29
N PRO A 46 -11.89 15.63 -14.28
CA PRO A 46 -13.34 15.57 -14.11
C PRO A 46 -13.83 14.24 -13.50
N ASP A 47 -13.30 13.11 -13.96
CA ASP A 47 -13.67 11.78 -13.49
C ASP A 47 -12.42 10.93 -13.19
N GLU A 48 -11.29 11.59 -12.96
CA GLU A 48 -9.99 10.95 -12.76
C GLU A 48 -9.49 11.22 -11.35
N TYR A 49 -9.18 10.14 -10.65
CA TYR A 49 -8.72 10.13 -9.28
C TYR A 49 -7.49 9.25 -9.17
N ILE A 50 -6.58 9.63 -8.29
CA ILE A 50 -5.49 8.78 -7.85
C ILE A 50 -5.63 8.52 -6.35
N THR A 51 -5.14 7.37 -5.91
CA THR A 51 -4.98 7.09 -4.50
C THR A 51 -3.63 7.66 -4.03
N ALA A 52 -3.66 8.33 -2.89
CA ALA A 52 -2.50 8.86 -2.20
C ALA A 52 -2.55 8.48 -0.71
N LEU A 53 -1.40 8.46 -0.07
CA LEU A 53 -1.26 8.15 1.35
C LEU A 53 -0.69 9.34 2.11
N THR A 54 -1.19 9.56 3.32
CA THR A 54 -0.56 10.45 4.30
C THR A 54 0.79 9.89 4.76
N ASP A 55 1.60 10.72 5.42
CA ASP A 55 2.84 10.23 6.05
C ASP A 55 2.55 9.11 7.07
N ASP A 56 1.53 9.27 7.91
CA ASP A 56 1.10 8.26 8.88
C ASP A 56 0.64 6.96 8.20
N GLY A 57 -0.07 7.06 7.06
CA GLY A 57 -0.47 5.90 6.26
C GLY A 57 0.70 5.15 5.63
N ILE A 58 1.76 5.87 5.25
CA ILE A 58 2.99 5.25 4.73
C ILE A 58 3.73 4.51 5.85
N ASP A 59 3.78 5.07 7.06
CA ASP A 59 4.37 4.41 8.22
C ASP A 59 3.57 3.16 8.62
N GLU A 60 2.24 3.23 8.68
CA GLU A 60 1.39 2.06 8.93
C GLU A 60 1.59 0.96 7.87
N LEU A 61 1.64 1.35 6.59
CA LEU A 61 1.89 0.43 5.50
C LEU A 61 3.26 -0.26 5.60
N ARG A 62 4.29 0.48 6.02
CA ARG A 62 5.62 -0.10 6.29
C ARG A 62 5.55 -1.10 7.45
N ASP A 63 4.87 -0.74 8.54
CA ASP A 63 4.80 -1.55 9.74
C ASP A 63 4.05 -2.88 9.52
N ILE A 64 3.10 -2.95 8.58
CA ILE A 64 2.47 -4.22 8.17
C ILE A 64 3.30 -5.03 7.16
N LEU A 65 4.06 -4.36 6.29
CA LEU A 65 4.89 -5.02 5.27
C LEU A 65 6.17 -5.62 5.83
N GLU A 66 6.87 -4.92 6.73
CA GLU A 66 8.13 -5.38 7.32
C GLU A 66 8.06 -6.81 7.90
N PRO A 67 7.10 -7.17 8.78
CA PRO A 67 7.02 -8.53 9.33
C PRO A 67 6.63 -9.57 8.27
N ALA A 68 5.92 -9.17 7.21
CA ALA A 68 5.52 -10.07 6.14
C ALA A 68 6.71 -10.51 5.27
N ARG A 69 7.74 -9.66 5.13
CA ARG A 69 8.89 -9.88 4.23
C ARG A 69 10.02 -10.73 4.80
N VAL A 70 9.82 -11.34 5.97
CA VAL A 70 10.82 -12.15 6.67
C VAL A 70 10.98 -13.56 6.09
N SER A 71 9.90 -14.21 5.66
CA SER A 71 9.92 -15.54 5.06
C SER A 71 8.88 -15.68 3.94
N ASP A 72 9.05 -16.67 3.08
CA ASP A 72 8.05 -16.97 2.04
C ASP A 72 6.68 -17.31 2.65
N GLU A 73 6.68 -18.00 3.79
CA GLU A 73 5.45 -18.35 4.52
C GLU A 73 4.72 -17.11 5.02
N THR A 74 5.42 -16.18 5.69
CA THR A 74 4.80 -14.94 6.17
C THR A 74 4.35 -14.06 5.00
N TRP A 75 5.11 -14.07 3.90
CA TRP A 75 4.77 -13.30 2.72
C TRP A 75 3.51 -13.81 2.03
N HIS A 76 3.40 -15.13 1.85
CA HIS A 76 2.23 -15.74 1.22
C HIS A 76 0.98 -15.61 2.09
N ASN A 77 1.09 -15.72 3.42
CA ASN A 77 -0.02 -15.48 4.34
C ASN A 77 -0.48 -14.02 4.28
N PHE A 78 0.46 -13.07 4.29
CA PHE A 78 0.14 -11.64 4.14
C PHE A 78 -0.61 -11.35 2.84
N LEU A 79 -0.14 -11.89 1.71
CA LEU A 79 -0.81 -11.71 0.42
C LEU A 79 -2.23 -12.29 0.43
N HIS A 80 -2.45 -13.43 1.07
CA HIS A 80 -3.77 -14.01 1.21
C HIS A 80 -4.71 -13.15 2.07
N ASP A 81 -4.18 -12.51 3.11
CA ASP A 81 -5.00 -11.76 4.08
C ASP A 81 -5.29 -10.32 3.64
N PHE A 82 -4.41 -9.70 2.84
CA PHE A 82 -4.50 -8.28 2.47
C PHE A 82 -4.77 -8.01 0.98
N VAL A 83 -4.64 -9.01 0.10
CA VAL A 83 -4.74 -8.81 -1.35
C VAL A 83 -5.78 -9.77 -1.94
N ASP A 84 -6.90 -9.24 -2.41
CA ASP A 84 -7.95 -10.06 -3.04
C ASP A 84 -7.66 -10.41 -4.50
N GLU A 85 -6.77 -9.67 -5.16
CA GLU A 85 -6.52 -9.75 -6.60
C GLU A 85 -5.50 -10.85 -6.96
N PRO A 86 -5.93 -11.97 -7.59
CA PRO A 86 -5.03 -13.12 -7.83
C PRO A 86 -3.90 -12.80 -8.82
N GLU A 87 -4.14 -11.87 -9.75
CA GLU A 87 -3.14 -11.39 -10.72
C GLU A 87 -2.01 -10.65 -10.02
N ILE A 88 -2.33 -9.84 -9.00
CA ILE A 88 -1.36 -9.13 -8.17
C ILE A 88 -0.57 -10.12 -7.34
N ILE A 89 -1.23 -11.04 -6.63
CA ILE A 89 -0.57 -12.10 -5.85
C ILE A 89 0.43 -12.86 -6.73
N THR A 90 0.01 -13.29 -7.92
CA THR A 90 0.87 -14.04 -8.84
C THR A 90 2.11 -13.25 -9.26
N ARG A 91 1.98 -11.93 -9.44
CA ARG A 91 3.08 -11.04 -9.81
C ARG A 91 4.09 -10.85 -8.69
N VAL A 92 3.64 -10.81 -7.43
CA VAL A 92 4.47 -10.37 -6.29
C VAL A 92 4.88 -11.49 -5.32
N LYS A 93 4.27 -12.68 -5.41
CA LYS A 93 4.56 -13.83 -4.52
C LYS A 93 6.02 -14.29 -4.50
N ASP A 94 6.77 -14.02 -5.56
CA ASP A 94 8.18 -14.43 -5.74
C ASP A 94 9.16 -13.23 -5.56
N GLN A 95 8.69 -12.12 -5.01
CA GLN A 95 9.54 -10.96 -4.74
C GLN A 95 10.60 -11.27 -3.67
N PRO A 96 11.79 -10.65 -3.73
CA PRO A 96 12.85 -10.90 -2.76
C PRO A 96 12.47 -10.48 -1.34
N LEU A 97 12.60 -11.40 -0.40
CA LEU A 97 12.49 -11.13 1.04
C LEU A 97 13.51 -10.08 1.50
N ARG A 98 13.22 -9.40 2.60
CA ARG A 98 14.05 -8.30 3.13
C ARG A 98 13.94 -8.12 4.63
#